data_AF-A0A5N8UPI1-F1
#
_entry.id   AF-A0A5N8UPI1-F1
#
_cell.length_a   1.000
_cell.length_b   1.000
_cell.length_c   1.000
_cell.angle_alpha   90.00
_cell.angle_beta   90.00
_cell.angle_gamma   90.00
#
_symmetry.space_group_name_H-M   'P 1'
#
loop_
_entity.id
_entity.type
_entity.pdbx_description
1 polymer ?
#
loop_
_entity_poly.entity_id
_entity_poly.type
_entity_poly.pdbx_seq_one_letter_code
_entity_poly.pdbx_strand_id
1 'polypeptide(L)'
;MKSKLLLSSLILLCACKPTPYVSKTSQSDINKYFEKQVIKPQGGEVEHIKYGKMAATQEPYATDYNECQNQSFLGKFFMFGELKISDPKKLYQYSMDSLMYQLAFSFPELGLSDITTNPIFEDKEFKRTLDEINLLTSKALICVENKGWIYLSQKKSEK
;
A
#
# COMPACT_ATOMS: atom_id res chain seq x y z
N MET A 1 12.31 -10.77 71.32
CA MET A 1 12.57 -10.05 70.06
C MET A 1 11.96 -10.85 68.92
N LYS A 2 10.89 -10.36 68.29
CA LYS A 2 10.30 -10.98 67.10
C LYS A 2 10.61 -10.07 65.91
N SER A 3 11.43 -10.57 64.99
CA SER A 3 11.87 -9.85 63.80
C SER A 3 10.69 -9.54 62.88
N LYS A 4 10.59 -8.27 62.47
CA LYS A 4 9.75 -7.81 61.36
C LYS A 4 10.38 -8.30 60.05
N LEU A 5 9.61 -8.98 59.21
CA LEU A 5 9.93 -9.19 57.81
C LEU A 5 8.88 -8.47 56.96
N LEU A 6 9.23 -7.24 56.59
CA LEU A 6 8.67 -6.54 55.45
C LEU A 6 9.30 -7.17 54.20
N LEU A 7 8.51 -7.83 53.35
CA LEU A 7 8.88 -8.13 51.97
C LEU A 7 7.61 -7.97 51.14
N SER A 8 7.40 -6.77 50.59
CA SER A 8 7.74 -6.45 49.19
C SER A 8 6.62 -6.86 48.25
N SER A 9 5.76 -5.88 47.97
CA SER A 9 4.88 -5.77 46.83
C SER A 9 5.62 -6.10 45.53
N LEU A 10 5.46 -7.32 45.01
CA LEU A 10 5.78 -7.62 43.62
C LEU A 10 4.57 -7.24 42.76
N ILE A 11 4.72 -6.11 42.10
CA ILE A 11 3.88 -5.64 41.01
C ILE A 11 3.93 -6.69 39.89
N LEU A 12 2.88 -7.50 39.77
CA LEU A 12 2.61 -8.35 38.61
C LEU A 12 2.10 -7.48 37.46
N LEU A 13 2.95 -6.57 36.96
CA LEU A 13 2.82 -5.99 35.62
C LEU A 13 3.80 -6.71 34.71
N CYS A 14 3.63 -8.03 34.58
CA CYS A 14 4.26 -8.73 33.47
C CYS A 14 3.47 -8.36 32.22
N ALA A 15 4.00 -7.34 31.55
CA ALA A 15 3.72 -6.91 30.20
C ALA A 15 2.92 -7.94 29.39
N CYS A 16 1.69 -7.57 29.03
CA CYS A 16 1.13 -7.97 27.75
C CYS A 16 2.09 -7.46 26.67
N LYS A 17 3.17 -8.19 26.41
CA LYS A 17 3.91 -8.01 25.17
C LYS A 17 2.89 -8.35 24.08
N PRO A 18 2.53 -7.42 23.19
CA PRO A 18 1.81 -7.82 22.00
C PRO A 18 2.66 -8.90 21.34
N THR A 19 2.12 -10.10 21.22
CA THR A 19 2.70 -11.17 20.39
C THR A 19 3.11 -10.52 19.08
N PRO A 20 4.38 -10.70 18.62
CA PRO A 20 4.78 -10.15 17.33
C PRO A 20 3.80 -10.67 16.30
N TYR A 21 3.06 -9.76 15.69
CA TYR A 21 2.07 -10.07 14.68
C TYR A 21 2.83 -10.59 13.47
N VAL A 22 2.82 -11.91 13.29
CA VAL A 22 3.31 -12.54 12.07
C VAL A 22 2.14 -12.55 11.11
N SER A 23 2.26 -11.82 10.00
CA SER A 23 1.39 -11.96 8.83
C SER A 23 1.04 -13.44 8.65
N LYS A 24 -0.24 -13.81 8.78
CA LYS A 24 -0.71 -15.18 8.51
C LYS A 24 -0.68 -15.52 7.01
N THR A 25 -0.30 -14.57 6.16
CA THR A 25 -0.16 -14.79 4.72
C THR A 25 1.13 -15.57 4.47
N SER A 26 1.00 -16.78 3.93
CA SER A 26 2.17 -17.59 3.60
C SER A 26 2.99 -16.92 2.49
N GLN A 27 4.30 -17.18 2.45
CA GLN A 27 5.14 -16.68 1.35
C GLN A 27 4.62 -17.16 -0.03
N SER A 28 4.03 -18.35 -0.09
CA SER A 28 3.39 -18.88 -1.30
C SER A 28 2.25 -17.98 -1.79
N ASP A 29 1.43 -17.44 -0.89
CA ASP A 29 0.29 -16.60 -1.28
C ASP A 29 0.75 -15.21 -1.73
N ILE A 30 1.79 -14.67 -1.09
CA ILE A 30 2.46 -13.44 -1.54
C ILE A 30 3.01 -13.63 -2.97
N ASN A 31 3.72 -14.72 -3.21
CA ASN A 31 4.27 -15.03 -4.54
C ASN A 31 3.14 -15.15 -5.57
N LYS A 32 2.09 -15.94 -5.28
CA LYS A 32 0.93 -16.10 -6.18
C LYS A 32 0.26 -14.78 -6.51
N TYR A 33 0.13 -13.87 -5.53
CA TYR A 33 -0.45 -12.56 -5.77
C TYR A 33 0.38 -11.79 -6.80
N PHE A 34 1.68 -11.60 -6.57
CA PHE A 34 2.54 -10.79 -7.45
C PHE A 34 2.87 -11.45 -8.79
N GLU A 35 2.83 -12.79 -8.89
CA GLU A 35 2.94 -13.55 -10.14
C GLU A 35 1.69 -13.37 -11.02
N LYS A 36 0.50 -13.39 -10.41
CA LYS A 36 -0.78 -13.27 -11.13
C LYS A 36 -1.29 -11.83 -11.26
N GLN A 37 -0.60 -10.86 -10.66
CA GLN A 37 -1.01 -9.47 -10.67
C GLN A 37 -1.00 -8.92 -12.10
N VAL A 38 -2.18 -8.65 -12.64
CA VAL A 38 -2.34 -7.96 -13.92
C VAL A 38 -2.29 -6.46 -13.66
N ILE A 39 -1.33 -5.77 -14.28
CA ILE A 39 -1.20 -4.31 -14.15
C ILE A 39 -2.30 -3.63 -14.94
N LYS A 40 -3.17 -2.91 -14.23
CA LYS A 40 -4.25 -2.11 -14.80
C LYS A 40 -3.69 -0.76 -15.24
N PRO A 41 -4.04 -0.30 -16.45
CA PRO A 41 -3.64 1.03 -16.88
C PRO A 41 -4.33 2.10 -16.02
N GLN A 42 -3.67 3.24 -15.83
CA GLN A 42 -4.24 4.36 -15.10
C GLN A 42 -5.45 4.91 -15.87
N GLY A 43 -6.63 4.82 -15.26
CA GLY A 43 -7.87 5.33 -15.86
C GLY A 43 -7.99 6.85 -15.77
N GLY A 44 -9.13 7.38 -16.20
CA GLY A 44 -9.52 8.79 -16.10
C GLY A 44 -9.17 9.66 -17.29
N GLU A 45 -9.48 10.94 -17.17
CA GLU A 45 -9.26 11.96 -18.19
C GLU A 45 -8.22 12.97 -17.72
N VAL A 46 -7.41 13.43 -18.66
CA VAL A 46 -6.34 14.40 -18.44
C VAL A 46 -6.40 15.49 -19.49
N GLU A 47 -5.87 16.66 -19.15
CA GLU A 47 -5.81 17.82 -20.02
C GLU A 47 -4.39 18.38 -20.07
N HIS A 48 -3.96 18.81 -21.25
CA HIS A 48 -2.70 19.50 -21.46
C HIS A 48 -2.86 20.60 -22.51
N ILE A 49 -2.24 21.76 -22.29
CA ILE A 49 -2.41 22.96 -23.15
C ILE A 49 -2.13 22.71 -24.63
N LYS A 50 -1.16 21.84 -24.93
CA LYS A 50 -0.76 21.48 -26.31
C LYS A 50 -1.61 20.37 -26.94
N TYR A 51 -2.13 19.43 -26.13
CA TYR A 51 -2.73 18.19 -26.64
C TYR A 51 -4.24 18.10 -26.39
N GLY A 52 -4.81 19.06 -25.65
CA GLY A 52 -6.21 19.05 -25.27
C GLY A 52 -6.51 17.97 -24.24
N LYS A 53 -7.77 17.53 -24.23
CA LYS A 53 -8.29 16.49 -23.32
C LYS A 53 -8.14 15.10 -23.93
N MET A 54 -7.73 14.13 -23.12
CA MET A 54 -7.59 12.74 -23.55
C MET A 54 -7.72 11.77 -22.38
N ALA A 55 -7.83 10.47 -22.68
CA ALA A 55 -7.75 9.46 -21.65
C ALA A 55 -6.31 9.35 -21.11
N ALA A 56 -6.16 9.13 -19.81
CA ALA A 56 -4.87 8.91 -19.15
C ALA A 56 -4.12 7.65 -19.66
N THR A 57 -4.77 6.81 -20.46
CA THR A 57 -4.17 5.64 -21.11
C THR A 57 -3.55 5.96 -22.47
N GLN A 58 -3.77 7.16 -23.01
CA GLN A 58 -3.34 7.55 -24.34
C GLN A 58 -2.03 8.33 -24.31
N GLU A 59 -1.33 8.30 -25.45
CA GLU A 59 -0.17 9.15 -25.67
C GLU A 59 -0.59 10.60 -25.95
N PRO A 60 0.18 11.60 -25.52
CA PRO A 60 1.51 11.49 -24.88
C PRO A 60 1.52 11.37 -23.34
N TYR A 61 0.37 11.45 -22.67
CA TYR A 61 0.31 11.37 -21.21
C TYR A 61 0.92 10.07 -20.68
N ALA A 62 0.60 8.93 -21.29
CA ALA A 62 1.08 7.64 -20.85
C ALA A 62 2.62 7.56 -20.82
N THR A 63 3.30 8.11 -21.83
CA THR A 63 4.77 8.21 -21.84
C THR A 63 5.29 9.09 -20.71
N ASP A 64 4.75 10.31 -20.56
CA ASP A 64 5.19 11.24 -19.53
C ASP A 64 4.99 10.69 -18.11
N TYR A 65 3.85 10.03 -17.86
CA TYR A 65 3.56 9.40 -16.59
C TYR A 65 4.52 8.25 -16.30
N ASN A 66 4.80 7.38 -17.29
CA ASN A 66 5.76 6.28 -17.11
C ASN A 66 7.17 6.80 -16.81
N GLU A 67 7.61 7.87 -17.47
CA GLU A 67 8.90 8.51 -17.20
C GLU A 67 8.97 9.05 -15.76
N CYS A 68 7.98 9.84 -15.36
CA CYS A 68 7.89 10.40 -14.02
C CYS A 68 7.79 9.33 -12.92
N GLN A 69 7.08 8.24 -13.20
CA GLN A 69 6.97 7.10 -12.29
C GLN A 69 8.32 6.39 -12.13
N ASN A 70 9.02 6.10 -13.24
CA ASN A 70 10.35 5.49 -13.19
C ASN A 70 11.35 6.38 -12.45
N GLN A 71 11.32 7.68 -12.67
CA GLN A 71 12.18 8.63 -11.97
C GLN A 71 11.89 8.63 -10.46
N SER A 72 10.61 8.66 -10.07
CA SER A 72 10.22 8.73 -8.67
C SER A 72 10.59 7.46 -7.90
N PHE A 73 10.52 6.30 -8.55
CA PHE A 73 10.84 5.00 -7.95
C PHE A 73 12.29 4.55 -8.21
N LEU A 74 13.15 5.40 -8.77
CA LEU A 74 14.50 5.00 -9.14
C LEU A 74 15.29 4.46 -7.94
N GLY A 75 15.80 3.23 -8.08
CA GLY A 75 16.55 2.54 -7.03
C GLY A 75 15.72 2.10 -5.83
N LYS A 76 14.39 2.24 -5.86
CA LYS A 76 13.49 1.84 -4.79
C LYS A 76 13.03 0.40 -4.97
N PHE A 77 12.89 -0.29 -3.84
CA PHE A 77 12.33 -1.62 -3.76
C PHE A 77 11.70 -1.80 -2.38
N PHE A 78 10.73 -2.71 -2.30
CA PHE A 78 10.02 -3.03 -1.08
C PHE A 78 9.97 -4.55 -0.90
N MET A 79 10.00 -4.97 0.35
CA MET A 79 9.93 -6.39 0.72
C MET A 79 8.49 -6.74 1.11
N PHE A 80 7.98 -7.82 0.53
CA PHE A 80 6.72 -8.44 0.90
C PHE A 80 7.03 -9.88 1.32
N GLY A 81 7.19 -10.10 2.62
CA GLY A 81 7.86 -11.30 3.12
C GLY A 81 9.28 -11.39 2.54
N GLU A 82 9.59 -12.50 1.87
CA GLU A 82 10.87 -12.75 1.20
C GLU A 82 10.93 -12.18 -0.23
N LEU A 83 9.81 -11.65 -0.76
CA LEU A 83 9.72 -11.19 -2.14
C LEU A 83 10.12 -9.72 -2.25
N LYS A 84 11.14 -9.44 -3.07
CA LYS A 84 11.57 -8.09 -3.42
C LYS A 84 10.83 -7.59 -4.65
N ILE A 85 10.06 -6.52 -4.52
CA ILE A 85 9.37 -5.86 -5.63
C ILE A 85 9.96 -4.48 -5.89
N SER A 86 10.34 -4.22 -7.14
CA SER A 86 10.87 -2.94 -7.59
C SER A 86 10.11 -2.34 -8.78
N ASP A 87 9.12 -3.06 -9.32
CA ASP A 87 8.29 -2.56 -10.43
C ASP A 87 7.33 -1.47 -9.91
N PRO A 88 7.48 -0.20 -10.33
CA PRO A 88 6.66 0.90 -9.83
C PRO A 88 5.17 0.70 -10.09
N LYS A 89 4.81 0.05 -11.21
CA LYS A 89 3.41 -0.17 -11.59
C LYS A 89 2.77 -1.23 -10.69
N LYS A 90 3.51 -2.29 -10.36
CA LYS A 90 3.04 -3.30 -9.39
C LYS A 90 2.85 -2.68 -7.99
N LEU A 91 3.80 -1.84 -7.57
CA LEU A 91 3.76 -1.16 -6.27
C LEU A 91 2.61 -0.16 -6.17
N TYR A 92 2.40 0.65 -7.21
CA TYR A 92 1.26 1.57 -7.27
C TYR A 92 -0.07 0.83 -7.28
N GLN A 93 -0.21 -0.21 -8.10
CA GLN A 93 -1.44 -1.00 -8.09
C GLN A 93 -1.66 -1.66 -6.75
N TYR A 94 -0.61 -2.17 -6.12
CA TYR A 94 -0.68 -2.73 -4.78
C TYR A 94 -1.23 -1.71 -3.76
N SER A 95 -0.77 -0.45 -3.77
CA SER A 95 -1.31 0.56 -2.84
C SER A 95 -2.76 0.97 -3.12
N MET A 96 -3.27 0.68 -4.32
CA MET A 96 -4.65 0.97 -4.75
C MET A 96 -5.59 -0.24 -4.69
N ASP A 97 -5.06 -1.46 -4.55
CA ASP A 97 -5.84 -2.69 -4.69
C ASP A 97 -6.68 -2.93 -3.44
N SER A 98 -8.00 -3.08 -3.59
CA SER A 98 -8.87 -3.49 -2.48
C SER A 98 -8.54 -4.91 -1.99
N LEU A 99 -7.86 -5.72 -2.81
CA LEU A 99 -7.34 -7.03 -2.43
C LEU A 99 -6.26 -6.96 -1.36
N MET A 100 -5.65 -5.79 -1.12
CA MET A 100 -4.87 -5.55 0.11
C MET A 100 -5.68 -5.77 1.38
N TYR A 101 -6.93 -5.34 1.34
CA TYR A 101 -7.89 -5.53 2.42
C TYR A 101 -8.39 -6.99 2.46
N GLN A 102 -8.27 -7.76 1.36
CA GLN A 102 -8.72 -9.17 1.28
C GLN A 102 -7.61 -10.20 1.53
N LEU A 103 -6.35 -9.89 1.23
CA LEU A 103 -5.18 -10.66 1.69
C LEU A 103 -5.04 -10.57 3.22
N ALA A 104 -5.58 -9.51 3.84
CA ALA A 104 -5.82 -9.45 5.28
C ALA A 104 -6.89 -10.44 5.80
N PHE A 105 -7.57 -11.16 4.90
CA PHE A 105 -8.83 -11.84 5.18
C PHE A 105 -9.03 -13.18 4.49
N SER A 106 -8.01 -13.75 3.83
CA SER A 106 -8.20 -14.98 3.07
C SER A 106 -8.11 -16.22 3.97
N PHE A 107 -9.18 -16.51 4.73
CA PHE A 107 -9.47 -17.85 5.22
C PHE A 107 -10.94 -18.23 4.94
N PRO A 108 -11.26 -18.76 3.74
CA PRO A 108 -12.59 -19.29 3.46
C PRO A 108 -12.94 -20.55 4.28
N GLU A 109 -11.95 -21.23 4.88
CA GLU A 109 -12.16 -22.51 5.57
C GLU A 109 -12.70 -22.40 7.00
N LEU A 110 -12.80 -21.18 7.58
CA LEU A 110 -13.19 -21.01 8.99
C LEU A 110 -14.60 -20.47 9.22
N GLY A 111 -15.38 -20.19 8.17
CA GLY A 111 -16.83 -19.94 8.30
C GLY A 111 -17.25 -18.82 9.27
N LEU A 112 -16.36 -17.89 9.58
CA LEU A 112 -16.62 -16.77 10.49
C LEU A 112 -16.25 -15.46 9.80
N SER A 113 -17.26 -14.64 9.54
CA SER A 113 -17.09 -13.21 9.30
C SER A 113 -16.64 -12.55 10.60
N ASP A 114 -15.36 -12.69 10.95
CA ASP A 114 -14.79 -11.99 12.08
C ASP A 114 -14.43 -10.56 11.63
N ILE A 115 -15.17 -9.59 12.16
CA ILE A 115 -15.14 -8.16 11.78
C ILE A 115 -13.96 -7.44 12.50
N THR A 116 -13.03 -8.19 13.08
CA THR A 116 -11.87 -7.68 13.85
C THR A 116 -10.61 -7.46 13.03
N THR A 117 -10.70 -7.62 11.72
CA THR A 117 -9.67 -7.59 10.68
C THR A 117 -9.13 -6.21 10.29
N ASN A 118 -8.86 -5.40 11.29
CA ASN A 118 -7.93 -4.28 11.16
C ASN A 118 -6.43 -4.59 11.44
N PRO A 119 -5.93 -5.81 11.70
CA PRO A 119 -4.59 -5.95 12.28
C PRO A 119 -3.44 -5.76 11.28
N ILE A 120 -3.63 -5.96 9.96
CA ILE A 120 -2.57 -5.64 8.97
C ILE A 120 -2.40 -4.13 8.78
N PHE A 121 -3.48 -3.35 8.93
CA PHE A 121 -3.38 -1.88 8.89
C PHE A 121 -2.69 -1.30 10.13
N GLU A 122 -2.60 -2.07 11.21
CA GLU A 122 -1.83 -1.74 12.42
C GLU A 122 -0.38 -2.24 12.37
N ASP A 123 -0.02 -3.08 11.40
CA ASP A 123 1.37 -3.46 11.15
C ASP A 123 2.14 -2.21 10.68
N LYS A 124 3.01 -1.73 11.56
CA LYS A 124 3.78 -0.50 11.35
C LYS A 124 4.72 -0.60 10.16
N GLU A 125 5.25 -1.78 9.86
CA GLU A 125 6.14 -1.99 8.73
C GLU A 125 5.36 -1.94 7.42
N PHE A 126 4.19 -2.56 7.43
CA PHE A 126 3.29 -2.57 6.29
C PHE A 126 2.77 -1.16 5.96
N LYS A 127 2.28 -0.46 6.99
CA LYS A 127 1.84 0.93 6.87
C LYS A 127 2.94 1.85 6.34
N ARG A 128 4.16 1.73 6.86
CA ARG A 128 5.32 2.52 6.40
C ARG A 128 5.62 2.27 4.92
N THR A 129 5.55 1.02 4.48
CA THR A 129 5.76 0.64 3.07
C THR A 129 4.72 1.31 2.17
N LEU A 130 3.44 1.28 2.56
CA LEU A 130 2.37 1.95 1.82
C LEU A 130 2.55 3.46 1.80
N ASP A 131 2.87 4.09 2.94
CA ASP A 131 3.11 5.52 3.03
C ASP A 131 4.26 5.94 2.11
N GLU A 132 5.34 5.15 2.03
CA GLU A 132 6.45 5.43 1.10
C GLU A 132 6.02 5.26 -0.36
N ILE A 133 5.30 4.19 -0.72
CA ILE A 133 4.78 3.99 -2.09
C ILE A 133 3.87 5.16 -2.50
N ASN A 134 2.98 5.59 -1.60
CA ASN A 134 2.08 6.72 -1.85
C ASN A 134 2.86 8.02 -2.02
N LEU A 135 3.87 8.27 -1.18
CA LEU A 135 4.75 9.42 -1.31
C LEU A 135 5.48 9.45 -2.67
N LEU A 136 6.01 8.31 -3.12
CA LEU A 136 6.68 8.21 -4.42
C LEU A 136 5.69 8.39 -5.58
N THR A 137 4.46 7.91 -5.43
CA THR A 137 3.38 8.12 -6.40
C THR A 137 3.01 9.60 -6.50
N SER A 138 2.89 10.30 -5.36
CA SER A 138 2.65 11.75 -5.34
C SER A 138 3.77 12.52 -6.04
N LYS A 139 5.03 12.12 -5.87
CA LYS A 139 6.15 12.72 -6.62
C LYS A 139 6.03 12.51 -8.13
N ALA A 140 5.59 11.33 -8.56
CA ALA A 140 5.35 11.07 -9.98
C ALA A 140 4.22 11.96 -10.53
N LEU A 141 3.14 12.15 -9.77
CA LEU A 141 2.05 13.05 -10.16
C LEU A 141 2.50 14.51 -10.25
N ILE A 142 3.27 15.00 -9.28
CA ILE A 142 3.85 16.36 -9.33
C ILE A 142 4.75 16.53 -10.55
N CYS A 143 5.56 15.51 -10.90
CA CYS A 143 6.39 15.53 -12.11
C CYS A 143 5.53 15.67 -13.38
N VAL A 144 4.41 14.95 -13.45
CA VAL A 144 3.48 15.01 -14.59
C VAL A 144 2.75 16.35 -14.66
N GLU A 145 2.37 16.91 -13.51
CA GLU A 145 1.82 18.27 -13.41
C GLU A 145 2.81 19.32 -13.89
N ASN A 146 4.10 19.20 -13.51
CA ASN A 146 5.17 20.08 -13.99
C ASN A 146 5.43 19.97 -15.49
N LYS A 147 5.08 18.82 -16.10
CA LYS A 147 5.07 18.65 -17.57
C LYS A 147 3.83 19.25 -18.23
N GLY A 148 2.89 19.81 -17.47
CA GLY A 148 1.73 20.55 -17.97
C GLY A 148 0.44 19.74 -18.02
N TRP A 149 0.42 18.53 -17.47
CA TRP A 149 -0.76 17.66 -17.44
C TRP A 149 -1.61 17.90 -16.19
N ILE A 150 -2.92 17.95 -16.35
CA ILE A 150 -3.86 18.13 -15.26
C ILE A 150 -4.85 16.98 -15.29
N TYR A 151 -5.03 16.30 -14.17
CA TYR A 151 -6.03 15.25 -14.05
C TYR A 151 -7.42 15.87 -13.87
N LEU A 152 -8.35 15.52 -14.75
CA LEU A 152 -9.73 15.99 -14.68
C LEU A 152 -10.47 15.08 -13.70
N SER A 153 -10.64 15.56 -12.47
CA SER A 153 -11.56 14.87 -11.56
C SER A 153 -12.94 14.85 -12.21
N GLN A 154 -13.58 13.66 -12.26
CA GLN A 154 -14.99 13.59 -12.62
C GLN A 154 -15.76 14.34 -11.53
N LYS A 155 -15.98 15.65 -11.73
CA LYS A 155 -17.04 16.36 -11.02
C LYS A 155 -18.28 15.52 -11.24
N LYS A 156 -18.84 14.99 -10.14
CA LYS A 156 -20.23 14.53 -10.10
C LYS A 156 -21.03 15.56 -10.89
N SER A 157 -21.71 15.09 -11.94
CA SER A 157 -22.70 15.88 -12.66
C SER A 157 -23.61 16.54 -11.63
N GLU A 158 -23.47 17.86 -11.47
CA GLU A 158 -24.50 18.67 -10.84
C GLU A 158 -25.74 18.53 -11.72
N LYS A 159 -26.74 17.82 -11.20
CA LYS A 159 -28.12 17.84 -11.66
C LYS A 159 -28.97 18.25 -10.48
#